data_AF-A0A7S3PHW2-F1
#
_entry.id   AF-A0A7S3PHW2-F1
#
_cell.length_a   1.000
_cell.length_b   1.000
_cell.length_c   1.000
_cell.angle_alpha   90.00
_cell.angle_beta   90.00
_cell.angle_gamma   90.00
#
_symmetry.space_group_name_H-M   'P 1'
#
loop_
_entity.id
_entity.type
_entity.pdbx_description
1 polymer ?
#
loop_
_entity_poly.entity_id
_entity_poly.type
_entity_poly.pdbx_seq_one_letter_code
_entity_poly.pdbx_strand_id
1 'polypeptide(L)'
;GSAPAYEGYLWVGLLGVSLVVKGIVENYYFFLTTRAGYEVRSVMSTVVFKKALRLSSASRQKYSQGQITNLMQLDSQKLENFCSQLHIIWDGLYQIAGYTVIVYFLLGTSVFVGLGVMLMAIP
;
A
#
# COMPACT_ATOMS: atom_id res chain seq x y z
N GLY A 1 1.33 -45.46 6.64
CA GLY A 1 1.63 -45.37 8.08
C GLY A 1 0.83 -44.22 8.64
N SER A 2 -0.01 -44.47 9.64
CA SER A 2 -0.81 -43.44 10.32
C SER A 2 0.12 -42.47 11.04
N ALA A 3 0.22 -41.24 10.54
CA ALA A 3 0.97 -40.18 11.20
C ALA A 3 0.36 -39.96 12.61
N PRO A 4 1.18 -39.86 13.66
CA PRO A 4 0.69 -39.72 15.02
C PRO A 4 0.03 -38.36 15.24
N ALA A 5 -1.07 -38.34 16.01
CA ALA A 5 -1.94 -37.16 16.15
C ALA A 5 -1.21 -35.90 16.67
N TYR A 6 -0.12 -36.05 17.43
CA TYR A 6 0.68 -34.92 17.95
C TYR A 6 1.32 -34.09 16.82
N GLU A 7 1.65 -34.70 15.68
CA GLU A 7 2.23 -33.99 14.53
C GLU A 7 1.20 -33.02 13.93
N GLY A 8 -0.07 -33.43 13.84
CA GLY A 8 -1.15 -32.58 13.38
C GLY A 8 -1.37 -31.36 14.28
N TYR A 9 -1.39 -31.57 15.60
CA TYR A 9 -1.51 -30.47 16.56
C TYR A 9 -0.34 -29.49 16.46
N LEU A 10 0.88 -29.99 16.21
CA LEU A 10 2.07 -29.16 16.03
C LEU A 10 1.97 -28.29 14.76
N TRP A 11 1.57 -28.87 13.62
CA TRP A 11 1.36 -28.10 12.39
C TRP A 11 0.28 -27.04 12.52
N VAL A 12 -0.85 -27.37 13.15
CA VAL A 12 -1.93 -26.39 13.41
C VAL A 12 -1.44 -25.26 14.32
N GLY A 13 -0.68 -25.59 15.38
CA GLY A 13 -0.08 -24.60 16.26
C GLY A 13 0.89 -23.67 15.50
N LEU A 14 1.78 -24.22 14.69
CA LEU A 14 2.72 -23.45 13.87
C LEU A 14 2.02 -22.55 12.86
N LEU A 15 1.00 -23.06 12.16
CA LEU A 15 0.19 -22.27 11.24
C LEU A 15 -0.54 -21.13 11.98
N GLY A 16 -1.12 -21.43 13.15
CA GLY A 16 -1.78 -20.42 13.98
C GLY A 16 -0.82 -19.29 14.39
N VAL A 17 0.35 -19.64 14.92
CA VAL A 17 1.38 -18.65 15.30
C VAL A 17 1.84 -17.86 14.07
N SER A 18 2.07 -18.53 12.93
CA SER A 18 2.48 -17.88 11.68
C SER A 18 1.43 -16.86 11.22
N LEU A 19 0.14 -17.19 11.27
CA LEU A 19 -0.94 -16.26 10.90
C LEU A 19 -1.04 -15.07 11.84
N VAL A 20 -0.88 -15.27 13.15
CA VAL A 20 -0.87 -14.17 14.13
C VAL A 20 0.32 -13.24 13.87
N VAL A 21 1.52 -13.80 13.71
CA VAL A 21 2.73 -13.02 13.39
C VAL A 21 2.55 -12.26 12.09
N LYS A 22 2.06 -12.90 11.04
CA LYS A 22 1.74 -12.25 9.77
C LYS A 22 0.80 -11.07 9.98
N GLY A 23 -0.32 -11.27 10.69
CA GLY A 23 -1.29 -10.22 10.95
C GLY A 23 -0.70 -9.02 11.70
N ILE A 24 0.15 -9.25 12.70
CA ILE A 24 0.82 -8.17 13.44
C ILE A 24 1.77 -7.40 12.52
N VAL A 25 2.59 -8.10 11.75
CA VAL A 25 3.57 -7.48 10.83
C VAL A 25 2.87 -6.67 9.75
N GLU A 26 1.79 -7.20 9.17
CA GLU A 26 1.01 -6.53 8.13
C GLU A 26 0.32 -5.25 8.65
N ASN A 27 -0.24 -5.30 9.86
CA ASN A 27 -0.78 -4.10 10.52
C ASN A 27 0.30 -3.06 10.82
N TYR A 28 1.47 -3.51 11.29
CA TYR A 28 2.59 -2.61 11.54
C TYR A 28 3.09 -1.95 10.25
N TYR A 29 3.17 -2.72 9.16
CA TYR A 29 3.49 -2.21 7.83
C TYR A 29 2.46 -1.17 7.34
N PHE A 30 1.16 -1.45 7.49
CA PHE A 30 0.10 -0.52 7.13
C PHE A 30 0.19 0.79 7.92
N PHE A 31 0.48 0.69 9.22
CA PHE A 31 0.71 1.85 10.09
C PHE A 31 1.90 2.70 9.61
N LEU A 32 3.04 2.08 9.31
CA LEU A 32 4.23 2.78 8.81
C LEU A 32 3.96 3.49 7.48
N THR A 33 3.31 2.80 6.55
CA THR A 33 2.96 3.34 5.22
C THR A 33 2.01 4.52 5.34
N THR A 34 0.97 4.39 6.16
CA THR A 34 0.03 5.48 6.44
C THR A 34 0.72 6.68 7.09
N ARG A 35 1.60 6.42 8.07
CA ARG A 35 2.39 7.46 8.71
C ARG A 35 3.28 8.20 7.71
N ALA A 36 3.98 7.48 6.83
CA ALA A 36 4.79 8.09 5.79
C ALA A 36 3.95 8.98 4.86
N GLY A 37 2.75 8.55 4.47
CA GLY A 37 1.79 9.36 3.73
C GLY A 37 1.45 10.69 4.44
N TYR A 38 1.14 10.63 5.73
CA TYR A 38 0.84 11.83 6.52
C TYR A 38 2.05 12.77 6.66
N GLU A 39 3.26 12.23 6.83
CA GLU A 39 4.49 13.03 6.87
C GLU A 39 4.70 13.78 5.53
N VAL A 40 4.49 13.11 4.39
CA VAL A 40 4.55 13.73 3.06
C VAL A 40 3.55 14.89 2.94
N ARG A 41 2.29 14.68 3.33
CA ARG A 41 1.27 15.74 3.31
C ARG A 41 1.63 16.93 4.17
N SER A 42 2.13 16.68 5.39
CA SER A 42 2.51 17.73 6.34
C SER A 42 3.64 18.60 5.78
N VAL A 43 4.67 17.97 5.24
CA VAL A 43 5.81 18.66 4.61
C VAL A 43 5.36 19.46 3.39
N MET A 44 4.55 18.86 2.50
CA MET A 44 4.06 19.55 1.30
C MET A 44 3.18 20.76 1.64
N SER A 45 2.25 20.61 2.57
CA SER A 45 1.42 21.71 3.05
C SER A 45 2.28 22.84 3.60
N THR A 46 3.32 22.51 4.38
CA THR A 46 4.23 23.50 4.96
C THR A 46 5.04 24.25 3.88
N VAL A 47 5.58 23.51 2.90
CA VAL A 47 6.40 24.09 1.81
C VAL A 47 5.56 25.01 0.93
N VAL A 48 4.36 24.56 0.54
CA VAL A 48 3.45 25.35 -0.30
C VAL A 48 2.96 26.59 0.45
N PHE A 49 2.60 26.46 1.73
CA PHE A 49 2.18 27.61 2.54
C PHE A 49 3.30 28.66 2.68
N LYS A 50 4.55 28.23 2.94
CA LYS A 50 5.71 29.14 2.97
C LYS A 50 5.93 29.84 1.62
N LYS A 51 5.72 29.13 0.50
CA LYS A 51 5.81 29.72 -0.85
C LYS A 51 4.70 30.73 -1.10
N ALA A 52 3.48 30.45 -0.65
CA ALA A 52 2.33 31.34 -0.79
C ALA A 52 2.55 32.67 -0.04
N LEU A 53 3.15 32.63 1.16
CA LEU A 53 3.49 33.83 1.92
C LEU A 53 4.55 34.71 1.23
N ARG A 54 5.44 34.11 0.43
CA ARG A 54 6.50 34.81 -0.32
C ARG A 54 6.09 35.30 -1.71
N LEU A 55 4.86 35.03 -2.15
CA LEU A 55 4.38 35.41 -3.48
C LEU A 55 4.07 36.92 -3.54
N SER A 56 4.53 37.60 -4.60
CA SER A 56 4.32 39.04 -4.79
C SER A 56 2.85 39.39 -5.05
N SER A 57 2.50 40.66 -4.83
CA SER A 57 1.15 41.23 -5.04
C SER A 57 0.62 41.03 -6.46
N ALA A 58 1.48 41.05 -7.49
CA ALA A 58 1.10 40.77 -8.88
C ALA A 58 0.62 39.32 -9.09
N SER A 59 1.23 38.36 -8.40
CA SER A 59 0.82 36.94 -8.47
C SER A 59 -0.45 36.66 -7.65
N ARG A 60 -0.72 37.43 -6.59
CA ARG A 60 -1.99 37.39 -5.83
C ARG A 60 -3.21 37.81 -6.65
N GLN A 61 -3.01 38.54 -7.74
CA GLN A 61 -4.09 38.94 -8.63
C GLN A 61 -4.58 37.78 -9.52
N LYS A 62 -3.76 36.73 -9.69
CA LYS A 62 -4.08 35.50 -10.45
C LYS A 62 -4.71 34.39 -9.59
N TYR A 63 -4.33 34.29 -8.31
CA TYR A 63 -4.85 33.29 -7.38
C TYR A 63 -5.09 33.94 -6.01
N SER A 64 -6.32 33.87 -5.49
CA SER A 64 -6.62 34.36 -4.15
C SER A 64 -5.96 33.48 -3.09
N GLN A 65 -5.67 34.03 -1.91
CA GLN A 65 -5.09 33.26 -0.80
C GLN A 65 -5.94 32.02 -0.45
N GLY A 66 -7.28 32.14 -0.50
CA GLY A 66 -8.19 31.02 -0.25
C GLY A 66 -8.17 29.95 -1.34
N GLN A 67 -7.99 30.34 -2.60
CA GLN A 67 -7.81 29.39 -3.71
C GLN A 67 -6.50 28.62 -3.59
N ILE A 68 -5.42 29.29 -3.16
CA ILE A 68 -4.12 28.65 -2.94
C ILE A 68 -4.19 27.64 -1.79
N THR A 69 -4.82 27.99 -0.67
CA THR A 69 -4.96 27.06 0.47
C THR A 69 -5.85 25.87 0.15
N ASN A 70 -6.92 26.07 -0.64
CA ASN A 70 -7.79 24.98 -1.08
C ASN A 70 -7.07 24.03 -2.05
N LEU A 71 -6.35 24.57 -3.03
CA LEU A 71 -5.56 23.78 -3.96
C LEU A 71 -4.45 23.00 -3.24
N MET A 72 -3.77 23.65 -2.29
CA MET A 72 -2.76 23.02 -1.43
C MET A 72 -3.34 21.82 -0.66
N GLN A 73 -4.52 21.95 -0.05
CA GLN A 73 -5.16 20.87 0.69
C GLN A 73 -5.49 19.68 -0.21
N LEU A 74 -6.11 19.94 -1.37
CA LEU A 74 -6.47 18.90 -2.33
C LEU A 74 -5.24 18.19 -2.90
N ASP A 75 -4.21 18.94 -3.28
CA ASP A 75 -2.99 18.36 -3.86
C ASP A 75 -2.19 17.57 -2.82
N SER A 76 -2.11 18.06 -1.58
CA SER A 76 -1.42 17.34 -0.50
C SER A 76 -2.15 16.05 -0.11
N GLN A 77 -3.49 16.04 -0.14
CA GLN A 77 -4.27 14.80 0.06
C GLN A 77 -4.07 13.82 -1.11
N LYS A 78 -4.04 14.31 -2.35
CA LYS A 78 -3.76 13.44 -3.51
C LYS A 78 -2.37 12.83 -3.42
N LEU A 79 -1.36 13.59 -3.00
CA LEU A 79 0.01 13.09 -2.82
C LEU A 79 0.12 12.08 -1.68
N GLU A 80 -0.55 12.31 -0.55
CA GLU A 80 -0.68 11.34 0.54
C GLU A 80 -1.24 10.01 0.01
N ASN A 81 -2.38 10.07 -0.68
CA ASN A 81 -3.04 8.90 -1.24
C ASN A 81 -2.14 8.21 -2.27
N PHE A 82 -1.52 8.97 -3.17
CA PHE A 82 -0.63 8.43 -4.19
C PHE A 82 0.56 7.67 -3.58
N CYS A 83 1.20 8.23 -2.54
CA CYS A 83 2.30 7.59 -1.85
C CYS A 83 1.86 6.25 -1.21
N SER A 84 0.71 6.24 -0.53
CA SER A 84 0.14 5.02 0.06
C SER A 84 -0.21 3.97 -1.00
N GLN A 85 -0.86 4.40 -2.10
CA GLN A 85 -1.23 3.51 -3.20
C GLN A 85 -0.01 2.92 -3.93
N LEU A 86 1.07 3.68 -4.08
CA LEU A 86 2.32 3.16 -4.66
C LEU A 86 2.89 2.00 -3.84
N HIS A 87 2.85 2.12 -2.51
CA HIS A 87 3.30 1.05 -1.63
C HIS A 87 2.45 -0.22 -1.78
N ILE A 88 1.13 -0.06 -1.84
CA ILE A 88 0.19 -1.17 -2.07
C ILE A 88 0.45 -1.83 -3.43
N ILE A 89 0.70 -1.06 -4.49
CA ILE A 89 0.94 -1.61 -5.83
C ILE A 89 2.22 -2.44 -5.86
N TRP A 90 3.34 -1.88 -5.39
CA TRP A 90 4.62 -2.60 -5.37
C TRP A 90 4.56 -3.87 -4.51
N ASP A 91 3.97 -3.77 -3.31
CA ASP A 91 3.81 -4.91 -2.41
C ASP A 91 2.90 -6.00 -3.01
N GLY A 92 1.78 -5.60 -3.60
CA GLY A 92 0.87 -6.53 -4.28
C GLY A 92 1.53 -7.27 -5.44
N LEU A 93 2.40 -6.60 -6.21
CA LEU A 93 3.17 -7.27 -7.28
C LEU A 93 4.13 -8.32 -6.72
N TYR A 94 4.81 -8.03 -5.61
CA TYR A 94 5.67 -8.98 -4.92
C TYR A 94 4.86 -10.19 -4.42
N GLN A 95 3.68 -9.94 -3.85
CA GLN A 95 2.79 -10.98 -3.36
C GLN A 95 2.26 -11.90 -4.49
N ILE A 96 1.82 -11.32 -5.61
CA ILE A 96 1.37 -12.07 -6.81
C ILE A 96 2.50 -12.96 -7.33
N ALA A 97 3.72 -12.43 -7.44
CA ALA A 97 4.88 -13.20 -7.88
C ALA A 97 5.16 -14.38 -6.94
N GLY A 98 5.18 -14.13 -5.62
CA GLY A 98 5.41 -15.18 -4.62
C GLY A 98 4.37 -16.30 -4.66
N TYR A 99 3.08 -15.96 -4.71
CA TYR A 99 2.01 -16.97 -4.81
C TYR A 99 2.05 -17.72 -6.13
N THR A 100 2.35 -17.05 -7.23
CA THR A 100 2.50 -17.70 -8.54
C THR A 100 3.59 -18.76 -8.50
N VAL A 101 4.74 -18.45 -7.89
CA VAL A 101 5.85 -19.40 -7.74
C VAL A 101 5.44 -20.60 -6.89
N ILE A 102 4.82 -20.38 -5.73
CA ILE A 102 4.37 -21.48 -4.85
C ILE A 102 3.38 -22.38 -5.59
N VAL A 103 2.36 -21.79 -6.24
CA VAL A 103 1.33 -22.55 -6.95
C VAL A 103 1.90 -23.26 -8.17
N TYR A 104 2.88 -22.66 -8.87
CA TYR A 104 3.59 -23.32 -9.96
C TYR A 104 4.28 -24.61 -9.49
N PHE A 105 4.92 -24.61 -8.32
CA PHE A 105 5.53 -25.82 -7.78
C PHE A 105 4.51 -26.88 -7.35
N LEU A 106 3.30 -26.48 -6.95
CA LEU A 106 2.24 -27.43 -6.56
C LEU A 106 1.44 -27.98 -7.75
N LEU A 107 1.12 -27.15 -8.74
CA LEU A 107 0.14 -27.44 -9.81
C LEU A 107 0.72 -27.33 -11.23
N GLY A 108 2.00 -26.96 -11.37
CA GLY A 108 2.67 -26.77 -12.65
C GLY A 108 2.18 -25.54 -13.43
N THR A 109 2.21 -25.64 -14.76
CA THR A 109 1.88 -24.53 -15.68
C THR A 109 0.42 -24.06 -15.64
N SER A 110 -0.46 -24.81 -14.98
CA SER A 110 -1.88 -24.48 -14.80
C SER A 110 -2.09 -23.10 -14.15
N VAL A 111 -1.13 -22.63 -13.36
CA VAL A 111 -1.19 -21.31 -12.69
C VAL A 111 -1.35 -20.14 -13.68
N PHE A 112 -0.74 -20.24 -14.87
CA PHE A 112 -0.78 -19.16 -15.87
C PHE A 112 -2.16 -18.98 -16.48
N VAL A 113 -2.93 -20.07 -16.62
CA VAL A 113 -4.33 -20.00 -17.07
C VAL A 113 -5.17 -19.28 -16.02
N GLY A 114 -4.99 -19.60 -14.74
CA GLY A 114 -5.66 -18.93 -13.63
C GLY A 114 -5.36 -17.44 -13.58
N LEU A 115 -4.08 -17.06 -13.70
CA LEU A 115 -3.66 -15.66 -13.79
C LEU A 115 -4.29 -14.93 -14.99
N GLY A 116 -4.33 -15.58 -16.17
CA GLY A 116 -4.95 -15.00 -17.36
C GLY A 116 -6.44 -14.68 -17.15
N VAL A 117 -7.18 -15.60 -16.51
CA VAL A 117 -8.60 -15.37 -16.16
C VAL A 117 -8.75 -14.24 -15.15
N MET A 118 -7.91 -14.19 -14.12
CA MET A 118 -7.93 -13.09 -13.14
C MET A 118 -7.69 -11.74 -13.80
N LEU A 119 -6.73 -11.64 -14.72
CA LEU A 119 -6.43 -10.40 -15.44
C LEU A 119 -7.56 -9.97 -16.38
N MET A 120 -8.23 -10.91 -17.06
CA MET A 120 -9.41 -10.60 -17.89
C MET A 120 -10.63 -10.16 -17.07
N ALA A 121 -10.71 -10.58 -15.81
CA ALA A 121 -11.80 -10.20 -14.92
C ALA A 121 -11.61 -8.82 -14.27
N ILE A 122 -10.41 -8.24 -14.35
CA ILE A 122 -10.18 -6.85 -13.96
C ILE A 122 -10.86 -5.96 -15.02
N PRO A 123 -11.88 -5.19 -14.64
CA PRO A 123 -12.63 -4.33 -15.57
C PRO A 123 -11.80 -3.16 -16.10
#